data_AF-A0A1Q3H6A3-F1
#
_entry.id   AF-A0A1Q3H6A3-F1
#
_cell.length_a   1.000
_cell.length_b   1.000
_cell.length_c   1.000
_cell.angle_alpha   90.00
_cell.angle_beta   90.00
_cell.angle_gamma   90.00
#
_symmetry.space_group_name_H-M   'P 1'
#
loop_
_entity.id
_entity.type
_entity.pdbx_description
1 polymer ?
#
loop_
_entity_poly.entity_id
_entity_poly.type
_entity_poly.pdbx_seq_one_letter_code
_entity_poly.pdbx_strand_id
1 'polypeptide(L)'
;MRPTPFIAMLASLLIAGPATAYTVATGFSEACHERITLAAWSRALAERPSGLIPPPPGNTAELLSAHVLREHQVSAYDERQRNLVLNLVLGVQAPDTHGHSVLELENTRTIHADPGDQYAHALRAPEDDGPEGDRAAIAGTRAHIKGLLEQFRAELEKPRDEQFIRTRHYLDYYGMIELEAWTPAFYLGEALHALQDSFSHSIRSDDFRRIRHVLNYGDAISSHFDEHRDGLRHSSSLDTCGDDTVPMVHAATEASADLLLAAMAGSGQVDAMLDRWMGYEEGCTLANDYCQSPWTAVARKEPTKPYLGCTAAPDAVPQILPWLLTLLCLGWRRRARGSGWRQR
;
A
#
# COMPACT_ATOMS: atom_id res chain seq x y z
N MET A 1 36.56 -10.14 28.06
CA MET A 1 35.84 -9.36 27.02
C MET A 1 34.37 -9.71 27.15
N ARG A 2 33.50 -8.73 27.43
CA ARG A 2 32.04 -8.94 27.50
C ARG A 2 31.41 -8.04 26.43
N PRO A 3 30.65 -8.57 25.47
CA PRO A 3 29.91 -7.74 24.52
C PRO A 3 28.60 -7.31 25.19
N THR A 4 28.22 -6.03 25.06
CA THR A 4 26.83 -5.50 24.99
C THR A 4 26.79 -4.05 25.46
N PRO A 5 26.82 -3.10 24.50
CA PRO A 5 25.72 -2.15 24.41
C PRO A 5 25.20 -1.95 22.97
N PHE A 6 25.55 -2.86 22.03
CA PHE A 6 25.11 -2.77 20.63
C PHE A 6 23.67 -3.23 20.37
N ILE A 7 23.03 -3.94 21.31
CA ILE A 7 21.69 -4.52 21.09
C ILE A 7 20.58 -3.46 21.18
N ALA A 8 20.76 -2.39 21.96
CA ALA A 8 19.73 -1.37 22.12
C ALA A 8 19.64 -0.37 20.95
N MET A 9 20.72 -0.17 20.19
CA MET A 9 20.75 0.78 19.07
C MET A 9 20.18 0.17 17.77
N LEU A 10 20.19 -1.16 17.63
CA LEU A 10 19.60 -1.86 16.49
C LEU A 10 18.07 -1.98 16.55
N ALA A 11 17.47 -1.90 17.74
CA ALA A 11 16.01 -2.06 17.89
C ALA A 11 15.21 -0.82 17.44
N SER A 12 15.84 0.35 17.39
CA SER A 12 15.20 1.62 17.01
C SER A 12 15.32 1.97 15.52
N LEU A 13 15.99 1.13 14.70
CA LEU A 13 16.13 1.31 13.25
C LEU A 13 15.12 0.49 12.43
N LEU A 14 14.15 -0.17 13.07
CA LEU A 14 13.26 -1.16 12.45
C LEU A 14 11.77 -0.76 12.38
N ILE A 15 11.41 0.52 12.58
CA ILE A 15 10.00 0.94 12.67
C ILE A 15 9.61 1.99 11.63
N ALA A 16 10.25 1.95 10.46
CA ALA A 16 9.71 2.58 9.27
C ALA A 16 9.34 1.45 8.30
N GLY A 17 8.10 0.98 8.39
CA GLY A 17 7.55 0.10 7.37
C GLY A 17 7.41 0.89 6.05
N PRO A 18 7.57 0.24 4.89
CA PRO A 18 7.14 0.83 3.63
C PRO A 18 5.64 1.19 3.75
N ALA A 19 5.25 2.31 3.16
CA ALA A 19 3.84 2.66 3.07
C ALA A 19 3.32 2.09 1.77
N THR A 20 2.48 1.08 1.93
CA THR A 20 1.67 0.49 0.87
C THR A 20 0.24 0.81 1.24
N ALA A 21 -0.60 1.18 0.29
CA ALA A 21 -2.02 1.00 0.45
C ALA A 21 -2.34 -0.48 0.68
N TYR A 22 -3.61 -0.82 0.98
CA TYR A 22 -4.07 -2.19 1.30
C TYR A 22 -3.01 -3.27 1.14
N THR A 23 -2.24 -3.58 2.18
CA THR A 23 -0.91 -4.19 2.02
C THR A 23 -0.87 -5.35 1.01
N VAL A 24 0.15 -5.41 0.15
CA VAL A 24 0.41 -6.59 -0.69
C VAL A 24 1.03 -7.71 0.14
N ALA A 25 0.88 -8.95 -0.33
CA ALA A 25 1.48 -10.13 0.29
C ALA A 25 3.00 -9.99 0.35
N THR A 26 3.57 -10.00 1.55
CA THR A 26 5.02 -10.17 1.77
C THR A 26 5.24 -11.07 2.97
N GLY A 27 6.48 -11.50 3.19
CA GLY A 27 6.84 -12.19 4.44
C GLY A 27 6.59 -11.39 5.73
N PHE A 28 6.18 -10.11 5.65
CA PHE A 28 6.00 -9.20 6.78
C PHE A 28 4.66 -8.44 6.78
N SER A 29 3.80 -8.59 5.78
CA SER A 29 2.53 -7.86 5.64
C SER A 29 1.36 -8.78 5.23
N GLU A 30 0.12 -8.35 5.53
CA GLU A 30 -1.07 -9.08 5.07
C GLU A 30 -1.27 -8.88 3.56
N ALA A 31 -1.96 -9.81 2.89
CA ALA A 31 -2.25 -9.75 1.46
C ALA A 31 -3.62 -9.11 1.17
N CYS A 32 -3.83 -7.86 1.57
CA CYS A 32 -5.13 -7.21 1.54
C CYS A 32 -5.60 -6.91 0.10
N HIS A 33 -4.73 -6.35 -0.75
CA HIS A 33 -5.01 -6.15 -2.18
C HIS A 33 -5.45 -7.45 -2.87
N GLU A 34 -4.71 -8.53 -2.64
CA GLU A 34 -4.98 -9.84 -3.23
C GLU A 34 -6.29 -10.40 -2.69
N ARG A 35 -6.54 -10.31 -1.38
CA ARG A 35 -7.81 -10.76 -0.76
C ARG A 35 -9.02 -10.05 -1.34
N ILE A 36 -8.98 -8.72 -1.48
CA ILE A 36 -10.07 -7.93 -2.05
C ILE A 36 -10.28 -8.32 -3.52
N THR A 37 -9.19 -8.38 -4.29
CA THR A 37 -9.21 -8.74 -5.72
C THR A 37 -9.81 -10.14 -5.96
N LEU A 38 -9.41 -11.13 -5.16
CA LEU A 38 -9.88 -12.50 -5.29
C LEU A 38 -11.34 -12.68 -4.85
N ALA A 39 -11.75 -11.96 -3.81
CA ALA A 39 -13.16 -11.91 -3.40
C ALA A 39 -14.03 -11.24 -4.47
N ALA A 40 -13.54 -10.16 -5.09
CA ALA A 40 -14.21 -9.50 -6.19
C ALA A 40 -14.33 -10.39 -7.43
N TRP A 41 -13.25 -11.08 -7.82
CA TRP A 41 -13.26 -12.05 -8.91
C TRP A 41 -14.31 -13.15 -8.68
N SER A 42 -14.32 -13.72 -7.47
CA SER A 42 -15.27 -14.78 -7.10
C SER A 42 -16.73 -14.32 -7.25
N ARG A 43 -17.02 -13.05 -6.93
CA ARG A 43 -18.36 -12.45 -7.04
C ARG A 43 -18.74 -12.09 -8.48
N ALA A 44 -17.80 -11.63 -9.30
CA ALA A 44 -18.09 -11.02 -10.59
C ALA A 44 -17.89 -11.94 -11.81
N LEU A 45 -16.83 -12.76 -11.79
CA LEU A 45 -16.29 -13.41 -12.99
C LEU A 45 -16.17 -14.93 -12.89
N ALA A 46 -16.24 -15.54 -11.69
CA ALA A 46 -16.01 -16.98 -11.51
C ALA A 46 -16.93 -17.88 -12.34
N GLU A 47 -18.18 -17.46 -12.58
CA GLU A 47 -19.16 -18.23 -13.37
C GLU A 47 -19.14 -17.87 -14.87
N ARG A 48 -18.30 -16.92 -15.29
CA ARG A 48 -18.27 -16.48 -16.68
C ARG A 48 -17.46 -17.43 -17.57
N PRO A 49 -17.87 -17.61 -18.85
CA PRO A 49 -17.11 -18.42 -19.79
C PRO A 49 -15.67 -17.92 -19.95
N SER A 50 -14.70 -18.82 -19.79
CA SER A 50 -13.26 -18.51 -19.83
C SER A 50 -12.64 -18.59 -21.22
N GLY A 51 -13.43 -18.88 -22.27
CA GLY A 51 -12.93 -19.18 -23.62
C GLY A 51 -12.13 -18.06 -24.31
N LEU A 52 -12.23 -16.82 -23.82
CA LEU A 52 -11.46 -15.67 -24.29
C LEU A 52 -10.09 -15.53 -23.60
N ILE A 53 -9.92 -16.12 -22.42
CA ILE A 53 -8.70 -16.02 -21.61
C ILE A 53 -7.70 -17.09 -22.09
N PRO A 54 -6.44 -16.77 -22.41
CA PRO A 54 -5.46 -17.79 -22.76
C PRO A 54 -5.05 -18.64 -21.54
N PRO A 55 -4.57 -19.87 -21.72
CA PRO A 55 -3.93 -20.62 -20.64
C PRO A 55 -2.62 -19.91 -20.18
N PRO A 56 -2.10 -20.20 -18.97
CA PRO A 56 -0.83 -19.68 -18.51
C PRO A 56 0.32 -20.07 -19.48
N PRO A 57 1.20 -19.11 -19.84
CA PRO A 57 2.32 -19.41 -20.72
C PRO A 57 3.43 -20.13 -19.95
N GLY A 58 3.49 -21.45 -20.15
CA GLY A 58 4.58 -22.28 -19.64
C GLY A 58 4.50 -22.65 -18.16
N ASN A 59 5.47 -23.47 -17.74
CA ASN A 59 5.44 -24.16 -16.45
C ASN A 59 5.54 -23.21 -15.24
N THR A 60 6.27 -22.09 -15.35
CA THR A 60 6.41 -21.13 -14.24
C THR A 60 5.07 -20.47 -13.92
N ALA A 61 4.35 -19.97 -14.92
CA ALA A 61 3.04 -19.36 -14.75
C ALA A 61 2.02 -20.38 -14.24
N GLU A 62 2.08 -21.63 -14.72
CA GLU A 62 1.22 -22.70 -14.22
C GLU A 62 1.45 -22.97 -12.71
N LEU A 63 2.71 -23.17 -12.29
CA LEU A 63 3.05 -23.42 -10.89
C LEU A 63 2.69 -22.24 -9.98
N LEU A 64 2.95 -21.01 -10.43
CA LEU A 64 2.62 -19.81 -9.67
C LEU A 64 1.10 -19.62 -9.54
N SER A 65 0.33 -19.82 -10.61
CA SER A 65 -1.13 -19.75 -10.55
C SER A 65 -1.70 -20.76 -9.55
N ALA A 66 -1.13 -21.97 -9.49
CA ALA A 66 -1.54 -22.98 -8.53
C ALA A 66 -1.13 -22.62 -7.09
N HIS A 67 0.00 -21.93 -6.91
CA HIS A 67 0.44 -21.42 -5.60
C HIS A 67 -0.51 -20.34 -5.06
N VAL A 68 -0.80 -19.30 -5.86
CA VAL A 68 -1.72 -18.20 -5.51
C VAL A 68 -3.09 -18.75 -5.07
N LEU A 69 -3.67 -19.67 -5.84
CA LEU A 69 -4.97 -20.25 -5.51
C LEU A 69 -4.97 -21.04 -4.19
N ARG A 70 -3.88 -21.76 -3.89
CA ARG A 70 -3.74 -22.50 -2.63
C ARG A 70 -3.59 -21.56 -1.44
N GLU A 71 -2.75 -20.54 -1.58
CA GLU A 71 -2.45 -19.58 -0.53
C GLU A 71 -3.71 -18.82 -0.10
N HIS A 72 -4.48 -18.34 -1.07
CA HIS A 72 -5.70 -17.58 -0.80
C HIS A 72 -6.97 -18.43 -0.67
N GLN A 73 -6.84 -19.77 -0.76
CA GLN A 73 -7.95 -20.72 -0.63
C GLN A 73 -9.09 -20.46 -1.64
N VAL A 74 -8.74 -20.04 -2.85
CA VAL A 74 -9.69 -19.73 -3.93
C VAL A 74 -9.79 -20.91 -4.88
N SER A 75 -11.01 -21.24 -5.29
CA SER A 75 -11.25 -22.26 -6.31
C SER A 75 -11.34 -21.62 -7.69
N ALA A 76 -10.51 -22.06 -8.63
CA ALA A 76 -10.64 -21.77 -10.06
C ALA A 76 -10.76 -23.10 -10.81
N TYR A 77 -11.80 -23.23 -11.63
CA TYR A 77 -12.27 -24.52 -12.12
C TYR A 77 -11.53 -25.01 -13.37
N ASP A 78 -10.94 -24.10 -14.13
CA ASP A 78 -10.15 -24.42 -15.31
C ASP A 78 -8.85 -23.60 -15.39
N GLU A 79 -7.93 -24.06 -16.24
CA GLU A 79 -6.60 -23.48 -16.42
C GLU A 79 -6.62 -21.99 -16.84
N ARG A 80 -7.63 -21.59 -17.62
CA ARG A 80 -7.78 -20.21 -18.11
C ARG A 80 -8.24 -19.30 -16.98
N GLN A 81 -9.15 -19.75 -16.13
CA GLN A 81 -9.53 -19.05 -14.91
C GLN A 81 -8.33 -18.88 -13.97
N ARG A 82 -7.50 -19.92 -13.82
CA ARG A 82 -6.24 -19.81 -13.05
C ARG A 82 -5.32 -18.73 -13.61
N ASN A 83 -5.20 -18.64 -14.94
CA ASN A 83 -4.40 -17.61 -15.58
C ASN A 83 -4.97 -16.20 -15.33
N LEU A 84 -6.29 -16.01 -15.45
CA LEU A 84 -6.92 -14.73 -15.14
C LEU A 84 -6.64 -14.31 -13.70
N VAL A 85 -6.86 -15.21 -12.73
CA VAL A 85 -6.64 -14.94 -11.31
C VAL A 85 -5.19 -14.57 -11.04
N LEU A 86 -4.22 -15.35 -11.57
CA LEU A 86 -2.81 -15.04 -11.44
C LEU A 86 -2.50 -13.61 -11.94
N ASN A 87 -2.98 -13.26 -13.13
CA ASN A 87 -2.61 -11.97 -13.74
C ASN A 87 -3.34 -10.79 -13.08
N LEU A 88 -4.53 -10.97 -12.51
CA LEU A 88 -5.15 -9.97 -11.65
C LEU A 88 -4.30 -9.72 -10.39
N VAL A 89 -3.78 -10.78 -9.77
CA VAL A 89 -2.90 -10.67 -8.59
C VAL A 89 -1.58 -9.99 -8.94
N LEU A 90 -0.95 -10.38 -10.06
CA LEU A 90 0.27 -9.72 -10.52
C LEU A 90 0.05 -8.23 -10.82
N GLY A 91 -1.10 -7.89 -11.43
CA GLY A 91 -1.47 -6.52 -11.72
C GLY A 91 -1.73 -5.69 -10.47
N VAL A 92 -2.44 -6.24 -9.47
CA VAL A 92 -2.74 -5.48 -8.24
C VAL A 92 -1.49 -5.22 -7.39
N GLN A 93 -0.46 -6.06 -7.52
CA GLN A 93 0.83 -5.90 -6.85
C GLN A 93 1.81 -4.99 -7.59
N ALA A 94 1.57 -4.72 -8.88
CA ALA A 94 2.55 -4.06 -9.72
C ALA A 94 2.88 -2.62 -9.28
N PRO A 95 1.90 -1.77 -8.90
CA PRO A 95 2.20 -0.40 -8.47
C PRO A 95 3.06 -0.36 -7.19
N ASP A 96 2.78 -1.25 -6.24
CA ASP A 96 3.54 -1.29 -4.97
C ASP A 96 4.96 -1.85 -5.08
N THR A 97 5.26 -2.56 -6.18
CA THR A 97 6.54 -3.24 -6.33
C THR A 97 7.38 -2.66 -7.47
N HIS A 98 6.77 -2.13 -8.52
CA HIS A 98 7.40 -1.79 -9.81
C HIS A 98 8.38 -2.89 -10.31
N GLY A 99 8.07 -4.15 -10.00
CA GLY A 99 8.92 -5.29 -10.34
C GLY A 99 10.24 -5.35 -9.55
N HIS A 100 10.29 -4.73 -8.37
CA HIS A 100 11.36 -4.81 -7.38
C HIS A 100 10.99 -5.76 -6.23
N SER A 101 12.01 -6.13 -5.45
CA SER A 101 11.79 -6.88 -4.22
C SER A 101 11.15 -5.98 -3.17
N VAL A 102 10.11 -6.47 -2.51
CA VAL A 102 9.48 -5.82 -1.34
C VAL A 102 10.44 -5.65 -0.15
N LEU A 103 11.59 -6.34 -0.18
CA LEU A 103 12.65 -6.21 0.82
C LEU A 103 13.68 -5.13 0.45
N GLU A 104 13.61 -4.55 -0.75
CA GLU A 104 14.50 -3.49 -1.22
C GLU A 104 13.97 -2.11 -0.77
N LEU A 105 14.07 -1.84 0.53
CA LEU A 105 13.50 -0.66 1.19
C LEU A 105 13.90 0.68 0.52
N GLU A 106 15.07 0.75 -0.12
CA GLU A 106 15.51 1.95 -0.86
C GLU A 106 14.69 2.19 -2.14
N ASN A 107 14.41 1.13 -2.92
CA ASN A 107 13.55 1.26 -4.10
C ASN A 107 12.10 1.47 -3.71
N THR A 108 11.59 0.70 -2.74
CA THR A 108 10.22 0.88 -2.23
C THR A 108 10.02 2.33 -1.75
N ARG A 109 11.00 2.90 -1.04
CA ARG A 109 10.96 4.32 -0.65
C ARG A 109 10.94 5.26 -1.85
N THR A 110 11.75 5.02 -2.87
CA THR A 110 11.84 5.90 -4.03
C THR A 110 10.56 5.86 -4.85
N ILE A 111 9.97 4.68 -5.00
CA ILE A 111 8.69 4.45 -5.70
C ILE A 111 7.58 5.22 -5.01
N HIS A 112 7.34 4.98 -3.71
CA HIS A 112 6.22 5.62 -3.02
C HIS A 112 6.41 7.13 -2.77
N ALA A 113 7.66 7.61 -2.83
CA ALA A 113 7.96 9.04 -2.74
C ALA A 113 7.94 9.77 -4.10
N ASP A 114 7.70 9.08 -5.22
CA ASP A 114 7.61 9.71 -6.54
C ASP A 114 6.34 10.56 -6.63
N PRO A 115 6.45 11.90 -6.80
CA PRO A 115 5.31 12.77 -7.03
C PRO A 115 4.44 12.35 -8.23
N GLY A 116 5.05 11.75 -9.26
CA GLY A 116 4.37 11.36 -10.49
C GLY A 116 3.42 10.18 -10.33
N ASP A 117 3.51 9.44 -9.22
CA ASP A 117 2.81 8.17 -9.02
C ASP A 117 1.68 8.25 -7.99
N GLN A 118 1.46 9.41 -7.37
CA GLN A 118 0.49 9.56 -6.28
C GLN A 118 -0.94 9.22 -6.72
N TYR A 119 -1.33 9.50 -7.97
CA TYR A 119 -2.66 9.19 -8.47
C TYR A 119 -2.90 7.69 -8.74
N ALA A 120 -1.84 6.91 -9.02
CA ALA A 120 -1.92 5.46 -9.09
C ALA A 120 -2.28 4.86 -7.73
N HIS A 121 -1.82 5.51 -6.66
CA HIS A 121 -2.12 5.16 -5.27
C HIS A 121 -3.27 5.97 -4.65
N ALA A 122 -4.08 6.68 -5.44
CA ALA A 122 -5.18 7.50 -4.92
C ALA A 122 -4.81 8.49 -3.79
N LEU A 123 -3.59 9.02 -3.84
CA LEU A 123 -3.04 10.00 -2.91
C LEU A 123 -2.98 11.38 -3.57
N ARG A 124 -2.87 12.41 -2.72
CA ARG A 124 -2.55 13.77 -3.14
C ARG A 124 -1.14 13.87 -3.72
N ALA A 125 -1.00 14.55 -4.85
CA ALA A 125 0.29 15.01 -5.35
C ALA A 125 0.85 16.15 -4.47
N PRO A 126 2.16 16.48 -4.54
CA PRO A 126 2.75 17.56 -3.74
C PRO A 126 2.14 18.96 -3.96
N GLU A 127 1.50 19.18 -5.11
CA GLU A 127 0.78 20.42 -5.44
C GLU A 127 -0.72 20.40 -5.07
N ASP A 128 -1.24 19.29 -4.58
CA ASP A 128 -2.66 19.10 -4.25
C ASP A 128 -3.00 19.62 -2.84
N ASP A 129 -3.08 20.95 -2.75
CA ASP A 129 -3.39 21.65 -1.51
C ASP A 129 -4.90 21.80 -1.26
N GLY A 130 -5.30 21.70 0.00
CA GLY A 130 -6.67 22.04 0.44
C GLY A 130 -7.78 21.22 -0.22
N PRO A 131 -9.02 21.76 -0.30
CA PRO A 131 -10.15 21.08 -0.94
C PRO A 131 -10.00 20.90 -2.45
N GLU A 132 -9.31 21.82 -3.13
CA GLU A 132 -8.97 21.70 -4.55
C GLU A 132 -8.06 20.50 -4.80
N GLY A 133 -7.11 20.24 -3.89
CA GLY A 133 -6.25 19.07 -3.91
C GLY A 133 -7.01 17.74 -3.82
N ASP A 134 -8.05 17.64 -2.98
CA ASP A 134 -8.90 16.44 -2.95
C ASP A 134 -9.55 16.17 -4.31
N ARG A 135 -10.05 17.23 -4.97
CA ARG A 135 -10.67 17.08 -6.29
C ARG A 135 -9.66 16.66 -7.34
N ALA A 136 -8.46 17.24 -7.29
CA ALA A 136 -7.37 16.92 -8.20
C ALA A 136 -6.97 15.45 -8.06
N ALA A 137 -6.74 14.97 -6.84
CA ALA A 137 -6.43 13.58 -6.55
C ALA A 137 -7.54 12.62 -7.02
N ILE A 138 -8.81 12.89 -6.68
CA ILE A 138 -9.94 12.07 -7.12
C ILE A 138 -10.05 12.03 -8.65
N ALA A 139 -9.91 13.19 -9.31
CA ALA A 139 -9.98 13.27 -10.77
C ALA A 139 -8.78 12.55 -11.43
N GLY A 140 -7.58 12.71 -10.87
CA GLY A 140 -6.35 12.06 -11.31
C GLY A 140 -6.44 10.55 -11.23
N THR A 141 -6.87 10.00 -10.09
CA THR A 141 -7.06 8.55 -9.91
C THR A 141 -8.13 8.00 -10.84
N ARG A 142 -9.26 8.70 -11.02
CA ARG A 142 -10.29 8.30 -11.98
C ARG A 142 -9.75 8.27 -13.41
N ALA A 143 -8.95 9.26 -13.79
CA ALA A 143 -8.32 9.30 -15.10
C ALA A 143 -7.31 8.16 -15.28
N HIS A 144 -6.52 7.87 -14.25
CA HIS A 144 -5.58 6.75 -14.23
C HIS A 144 -6.28 5.39 -14.42
N ILE A 145 -7.32 5.11 -13.62
CA ILE A 145 -8.15 3.89 -13.76
C ILE A 145 -8.71 3.78 -15.18
N LYS A 146 -9.24 4.87 -15.74
CA LYS A 146 -9.79 4.88 -17.11
C LYS A 146 -8.71 4.58 -18.16
N GLY A 147 -7.52 5.15 -18.02
CA GLY A 147 -6.39 4.89 -18.90
C GLY A 147 -5.94 3.43 -18.87
N LEU A 148 -5.88 2.81 -17.69
CA LEU A 148 -5.60 1.37 -17.55
C LEU A 148 -6.68 0.50 -18.20
N LEU A 149 -7.95 0.89 -18.09
CA LEU A 149 -9.06 0.16 -18.74
C LEU A 149 -9.11 0.37 -20.25
N GLU A 150 -8.57 1.47 -20.76
CA GLU A 150 -8.33 1.68 -22.19
C GLU A 150 -7.21 0.76 -22.68
N GLN A 151 -6.10 0.66 -21.94
CA GLN A 151 -5.03 -0.30 -22.23
C GLN A 151 -5.54 -1.74 -22.20
N PHE A 152 -6.29 -2.13 -21.18
CA PHE A 152 -6.98 -3.44 -21.10
C PHE A 152 -7.76 -3.78 -22.38
N ARG A 153 -8.54 -2.82 -22.91
CA ARG A 153 -9.31 -3.02 -24.15
C ARG A 153 -8.43 -3.11 -25.38
N ALA A 154 -7.45 -2.22 -25.50
CA ALA A 154 -6.50 -2.21 -26.61
C ALA A 154 -5.71 -3.53 -26.68
N GLU A 155 -5.30 -4.08 -25.54
CA GLU A 155 -4.63 -5.38 -25.47
C GLU A 155 -5.55 -6.54 -25.87
N LEU A 156 -6.84 -6.50 -25.49
CA LEU A 156 -7.80 -7.52 -25.92
C LEU A 156 -8.04 -7.54 -27.44
N GLU A 157 -7.82 -6.42 -28.14
CA GLU A 157 -7.95 -6.32 -29.59
C GLU A 157 -6.77 -6.93 -30.36
N LYS A 158 -5.63 -7.15 -29.70
CA LYS A 158 -4.44 -7.77 -30.31
C LYS A 158 -4.63 -9.27 -30.56
N PRO A 159 -3.87 -9.87 -31.50
CA PRO A 159 -3.74 -11.33 -31.60
C PRO A 159 -3.33 -11.95 -30.26
N ARG A 160 -3.89 -13.12 -29.92
CA ARG A 160 -3.73 -13.73 -28.58
C ARG A 160 -2.27 -13.97 -28.18
N ASP A 161 -1.42 -14.31 -29.13
CA ASP A 161 0.01 -14.53 -28.96
C ASP A 161 0.82 -13.23 -28.72
N GLU A 162 0.20 -12.07 -28.95
CA GLU A 162 0.77 -10.74 -28.69
C GLU A 162 0.24 -10.10 -27.39
N GLN A 163 -0.65 -10.78 -26.66
CA GLN A 163 -1.27 -10.27 -25.42
C GLN A 163 -0.46 -10.56 -24.15
N PHE A 164 0.86 -10.65 -24.27
CA PHE A 164 1.73 -11.01 -23.14
C PHE A 164 2.87 -10.00 -22.98
N ILE A 165 3.13 -9.64 -21.73
CA ILE A 165 4.27 -8.81 -21.34
C ILE A 165 5.18 -9.60 -20.40
N ARG A 166 6.49 -9.36 -20.48
CA ARG A 166 7.43 -9.89 -19.50
C ARG A 166 7.42 -9.00 -18.28
N THR A 167 7.17 -9.60 -17.12
CA THR A 167 7.20 -8.91 -15.83
C THR A 167 8.12 -9.64 -14.86
N ARG A 168 8.63 -8.89 -13.88
CA ARG A 168 9.41 -9.40 -12.76
C ARG A 168 8.52 -9.43 -11.53
N HIS A 169 8.49 -10.56 -10.85
CA HIS A 169 7.70 -10.75 -9.65
C HIS A 169 8.59 -11.29 -8.53
N TYR A 170 8.45 -10.76 -7.32
CA TYR A 170 9.17 -11.26 -6.16
C TYR A 170 8.36 -12.36 -5.49
N LEU A 171 8.95 -13.54 -5.31
CA LEU A 171 8.36 -14.62 -4.55
C LEU A 171 9.20 -14.91 -3.30
N ASP A 172 8.56 -14.92 -2.13
CA ASP A 172 9.22 -15.22 -0.87
C ASP A 172 10.01 -16.53 -0.97
N TYR A 173 11.24 -16.53 -0.44
CA TYR A 173 12.21 -17.65 -0.50
C TYR A 173 12.78 -18.00 -1.88
N TYR A 174 12.20 -17.52 -2.98
CA TYR A 174 12.69 -17.79 -4.34
C TYR A 174 13.35 -16.57 -5.01
N GLY A 175 13.05 -15.36 -4.52
CA GLY A 175 13.59 -14.11 -5.05
C GLY A 175 12.82 -13.62 -6.29
N MET A 176 13.49 -12.83 -7.12
CA MET A 176 12.90 -12.31 -8.36
C MET A 176 12.78 -13.43 -9.40
N ILE A 177 11.57 -13.61 -9.92
CA ILE A 177 11.29 -14.48 -11.06
C ILE A 177 10.78 -13.65 -12.24
N GLU A 178 11.11 -14.08 -13.45
CA GLU A 178 10.56 -13.52 -14.68
C GLU A 178 9.46 -14.45 -15.21
N LEU A 179 8.34 -13.86 -15.62
CA LEU A 179 7.26 -14.60 -16.25
C LEU A 179 6.53 -13.75 -17.30
N GLU A 180 5.78 -14.42 -18.18
CA GLU A 180 4.91 -13.76 -19.16
C GLU A 180 3.52 -13.59 -18.57
N ALA A 181 3.14 -12.35 -18.28
CA ALA A 181 1.83 -11.99 -17.77
C ALA A 181 0.87 -11.70 -18.93
N TRP A 182 -0.36 -12.19 -18.82
CA TRP A 182 -1.43 -11.87 -19.77
C TRP A 182 -1.87 -10.42 -19.56
N THR A 183 -1.45 -9.56 -20.49
CA THR A 183 -1.46 -8.10 -20.37
C THR A 183 -2.85 -7.50 -20.09
N PRO A 184 -3.95 -7.97 -20.70
CA PRO A 184 -5.28 -7.49 -20.34
C PRO A 184 -5.59 -7.62 -18.84
N ALA A 185 -5.44 -8.82 -18.27
CA ALA A 185 -5.74 -9.04 -16.86
C ALA A 185 -4.76 -8.29 -15.94
N PHE A 186 -3.52 -8.10 -16.37
CA PHE A 186 -2.53 -7.31 -15.65
C PHE A 186 -2.99 -5.84 -15.50
N TYR A 187 -3.34 -5.16 -16.59
CA TYR A 187 -3.86 -3.78 -16.51
C TYR A 187 -5.18 -3.67 -15.75
N LEU A 188 -6.04 -4.70 -15.83
CA LEU A 188 -7.25 -4.75 -15.01
C LEU A 188 -6.93 -4.89 -13.52
N GLY A 189 -5.86 -5.60 -13.15
CA GLY A 189 -5.34 -5.68 -11.79
C GLY A 189 -4.78 -4.35 -11.28
N GLU A 190 -4.00 -3.62 -12.10
CA GLU A 190 -3.54 -2.27 -11.74
C GLU A 190 -4.72 -1.30 -11.54
N ALA A 191 -5.78 -1.42 -12.36
CA ALA A 191 -6.97 -0.59 -12.21
C ALA A 191 -7.73 -0.92 -10.91
N LEU A 192 -7.71 -2.18 -10.49
CA LEU A 192 -8.25 -2.60 -9.19
C LEU A 192 -7.42 -2.03 -8.04
N HIS A 193 -6.09 -2.03 -8.14
CA HIS A 193 -5.20 -1.43 -7.13
C HIS A 193 -5.60 0.03 -6.86
N ALA A 194 -5.58 0.88 -7.90
CA ALA A 194 -5.94 2.29 -7.74
C ALA A 194 -7.36 2.53 -7.20
N LEU A 195 -8.32 1.66 -7.56
CA LEU A 195 -9.67 1.72 -6.99
C LEU A 195 -9.67 1.34 -5.51
N GLN A 196 -8.95 0.30 -5.13
CA GLN A 196 -8.84 -0.19 -3.75
C GLN A 196 -8.17 0.85 -2.86
N ASP A 197 -7.09 1.47 -3.33
CA ASP A 197 -6.39 2.56 -2.64
C ASP A 197 -7.29 3.76 -2.41
N SER A 198 -8.21 4.04 -3.34
CA SER A 198 -9.17 5.13 -3.13
C SER A 198 -10.04 4.92 -1.89
N PHE A 199 -10.14 3.71 -1.35
CA PHE A 199 -10.77 3.45 -0.06
C PHE A 199 -9.83 3.66 1.12
N SER A 200 -8.63 3.07 1.12
CA SER A 200 -7.68 3.17 2.26
C SER A 200 -7.06 4.56 2.38
N HIS A 201 -6.87 5.27 1.26
CA HIS A 201 -6.27 6.59 1.21
C HIS A 201 -7.27 7.74 1.18
N SER A 202 -8.50 7.50 1.67
CA SER A 202 -9.45 8.57 1.87
C SER A 202 -10.28 8.45 3.16
N ILE A 203 -10.72 9.61 3.66
CA ILE A 203 -11.85 9.69 4.57
C ILE A 203 -13.12 9.68 3.75
N ARG A 204 -14.08 8.85 4.12
CA ARG A 204 -15.30 8.60 3.34
C ARG A 204 -16.57 8.87 4.14
N SER A 205 -17.68 8.97 3.42
CA SER A 205 -19.02 8.87 4.00
C SER A 205 -19.27 7.48 4.60
N ASP A 206 -20.25 7.37 5.49
CA ASP A 206 -20.56 6.12 6.20
C ASP A 206 -21.02 5.00 5.25
N ASP A 207 -21.58 5.35 4.09
CA ASP A 207 -21.97 4.42 3.03
C ASP A 207 -20.83 4.11 2.04
N PHE A 208 -19.65 4.72 2.24
CA PHE A 208 -18.47 4.65 1.39
C PHE A 208 -18.69 5.08 -0.07
N ARG A 209 -19.79 5.76 -0.41
CA ARG A 209 -20.05 6.22 -1.79
C ARG A 209 -19.42 7.57 -2.09
N ARG A 210 -19.07 8.33 -1.05
CA ARG A 210 -18.45 9.64 -1.17
C ARG A 210 -17.09 9.68 -0.49
N ILE A 211 -16.12 10.24 -1.19
CA ILE A 211 -14.83 10.68 -0.66
C ILE A 211 -15.02 12.07 -0.06
N ARG A 212 -14.59 12.26 1.18
CA ARG A 212 -14.66 13.52 1.92
C ARG A 212 -13.31 14.23 1.99
N HIS A 213 -12.23 13.46 2.06
CA HIS A 213 -10.85 13.96 2.15
C HIS A 213 -9.90 12.88 1.62
N VAL A 214 -8.87 13.25 0.86
CA VAL A 214 -7.83 12.36 0.35
C VAL A 214 -6.55 12.55 1.17
N LEU A 215 -5.93 11.44 1.55
CA LEU A 215 -4.73 11.45 2.39
C LEU A 215 -3.51 11.88 1.57
N ASN A 216 -2.49 12.41 2.26
CA ASN A 216 -1.24 12.86 1.64
C ASN A 216 -0.06 12.02 2.14
N TYR A 217 0.70 11.45 1.21
CA TYR A 217 1.93 10.73 1.51
C TYR A 217 3.19 11.57 1.25
N GLY A 218 3.29 12.19 0.07
CA GLY A 218 4.47 12.93 -0.37
C GLY A 218 4.89 14.04 0.59
N ASP A 219 3.95 14.85 1.08
CA ASP A 219 4.25 15.87 2.09
C ASP A 219 4.42 15.26 3.48
N ALA A 220 3.73 14.16 3.80
CA ALA A 220 3.81 13.52 5.10
C ALA A 220 5.22 12.97 5.39
N ILE A 221 5.95 12.51 4.39
CA ILE A 221 7.35 12.07 4.58
C ILE A 221 8.34 13.24 4.69
N SER A 222 7.89 14.48 4.43
CA SER A 222 8.70 15.70 4.52
C SER A 222 8.74 16.28 5.96
N SER A 223 9.76 17.10 6.23
CA SER A 223 9.85 17.87 7.48
C SER A 223 9.00 19.15 7.50
N HIS A 224 8.30 19.46 6.41
CA HIS A 224 7.56 20.72 6.22
C HIS A 224 6.05 20.54 6.17
N PHE A 225 5.56 19.34 6.49
CA PHE A 225 4.14 19.04 6.51
C PHE A 225 3.34 20.00 7.39
N ASP A 226 2.26 20.52 6.83
CA ASP A 226 1.25 21.36 7.48
C ASP A 226 -0.14 20.78 7.19
N GLU A 227 -0.78 20.19 8.21
CA GLU A 227 -2.10 19.56 8.06
C GLU A 227 -3.18 20.54 7.55
N HIS A 228 -3.06 21.85 7.81
CA HIS A 228 -4.02 22.82 7.28
C HIS A 228 -3.97 22.94 5.76
N ARG A 229 -2.78 22.75 5.17
CA ARG A 229 -2.54 22.82 3.73
C ARG A 229 -2.63 21.42 3.09
N ASP A 230 -1.89 20.48 3.66
CA ASP A 230 -1.64 19.14 3.11
C ASP A 230 -2.77 18.15 3.42
N GLY A 231 -3.60 18.44 4.41
CA GLY A 231 -4.64 17.52 4.89
C GLY A 231 -4.10 16.39 5.76
N LEU A 232 -4.90 15.35 5.99
CA LEU A 232 -4.47 14.18 6.77
C LEU A 232 -3.29 13.47 6.10
N ARG A 233 -2.34 13.04 6.93
CA ARG A 233 -1.29 12.12 6.53
C ARG A 233 -1.89 10.78 6.11
N HIS A 234 -1.28 10.15 5.12
CA HIS A 234 -1.38 8.71 4.88
C HIS A 234 -1.27 7.92 6.22
N SER A 235 -1.98 6.80 6.35
CA SER A 235 -1.93 5.98 7.56
C SER A 235 -1.95 4.49 7.30
N SER A 236 -0.93 3.79 7.82
CA SER A 236 -0.83 2.33 7.74
C SER A 236 -2.00 1.59 8.39
N SER A 237 -2.69 2.22 9.34
CA SER A 237 -3.86 1.62 9.97
C SER A 237 -5.05 1.45 9.01
N LEU A 238 -5.15 2.29 7.98
CA LEU A 238 -6.19 2.17 6.95
C LEU A 238 -5.83 1.16 5.85
N ASP A 239 -4.55 0.82 5.72
CA ASP A 239 -4.04 -0.12 4.71
C ASP A 239 -4.12 -1.59 5.14
N THR A 240 -4.59 -1.86 6.35
CA THR A 240 -4.75 -3.24 6.82
C THR A 240 -6.12 -3.79 6.48
N CYS A 241 -6.22 -5.10 6.32
CA CYS A 241 -7.49 -5.84 6.30
C CYS A 241 -7.94 -6.22 7.74
N GLY A 242 -7.67 -5.35 8.72
CA GLY A 242 -7.90 -5.58 10.15
C GLY A 242 -9.31 -5.22 10.64
N ASP A 243 -9.56 -5.45 11.94
CA ASP A 243 -10.88 -5.30 12.56
C ASP A 243 -11.47 -3.88 12.39
N ASP A 244 -10.64 -2.85 12.45
CA ASP A 244 -11.08 -1.45 12.33
C ASP A 244 -11.48 -1.05 10.90
N THR A 245 -11.05 -1.80 9.88
CA THR A 245 -11.26 -1.47 8.45
C THR A 245 -12.24 -2.42 7.77
N VAL A 246 -12.79 -3.43 8.47
CA VAL A 246 -13.72 -4.43 7.90
C VAL A 246 -14.83 -3.81 7.03
N PRO A 247 -15.54 -2.76 7.46
CA PRO A 247 -16.60 -2.18 6.62
C PRO A 247 -16.06 -1.53 5.33
N MET A 248 -14.87 -0.93 5.41
CA MET A 248 -14.19 -0.32 4.27
C MET A 248 -13.71 -1.38 3.28
N VAL A 249 -13.08 -2.46 3.76
CA VAL A 249 -12.65 -3.61 2.95
C VAL A 249 -13.84 -4.25 2.23
N HIS A 250 -14.99 -4.35 2.90
CA HIS A 250 -16.21 -4.87 2.27
C HIS A 250 -16.68 -3.96 1.12
N ALA A 251 -16.71 -2.65 1.33
CA ALA A 251 -17.06 -1.68 0.29
C ALA A 251 -16.07 -1.69 -0.88
N ALA A 252 -14.75 -1.76 -0.62
CA ALA A 252 -13.71 -1.89 -1.63
C ALA A 252 -13.86 -3.18 -2.45
N THR A 253 -14.27 -4.28 -1.81
CA THR A 253 -14.56 -5.56 -2.48
C THR A 253 -15.77 -5.46 -3.40
N GLU A 254 -16.85 -4.80 -2.96
CA GLU A 254 -18.03 -4.55 -3.80
C GLU A 254 -17.68 -3.66 -4.99
N ALA A 255 -16.94 -2.56 -4.77
CA ALA A 255 -16.49 -1.66 -5.82
C ALA A 255 -15.58 -2.37 -6.83
N SER A 256 -14.68 -3.22 -6.35
CA SER A 256 -13.82 -4.06 -7.19
C SER A 256 -14.62 -5.03 -8.06
N ALA A 257 -15.68 -5.66 -7.52
CA ALA A 257 -16.56 -6.53 -8.30
C ALA A 257 -17.32 -5.73 -9.37
N ASP A 258 -17.82 -4.55 -9.02
CA ASP A 258 -18.44 -3.63 -9.97
C ASP A 258 -17.46 -3.19 -11.07
N LEU A 259 -16.18 -2.94 -10.75
CA LEU A 259 -15.15 -2.61 -11.73
C LEU A 259 -14.99 -3.73 -12.74
N LEU A 260 -14.82 -4.96 -12.25
CA LEU A 260 -14.64 -6.15 -13.10
C LEU A 260 -15.83 -6.30 -14.07
N LEU A 261 -17.06 -6.12 -13.59
CA LEU A 261 -18.26 -6.18 -14.42
C LEU A 261 -18.32 -5.02 -15.43
N ALA A 262 -18.03 -3.79 -14.99
CA ALA A 262 -18.05 -2.60 -15.83
C ALA A 262 -16.98 -2.65 -16.93
N ALA A 263 -15.78 -3.13 -16.61
CA ALA A 263 -14.69 -3.30 -17.56
C ALA A 263 -15.09 -4.20 -18.73
N MET A 264 -15.79 -5.31 -18.45
CA MET A 264 -16.33 -6.21 -19.47
C MET A 264 -17.50 -5.62 -20.27
N ALA A 265 -18.27 -4.71 -19.67
CA ALA A 265 -19.48 -4.16 -20.28
C ALA A 265 -19.22 -2.94 -21.19
N GLY A 266 -18.12 -2.21 -20.98
CA GLY A 266 -17.70 -1.08 -21.83
C GLY A 266 -17.52 0.25 -21.08
N SER A 267 -17.01 1.28 -21.77
CA SER A 267 -16.56 2.54 -21.15
C SER A 267 -17.66 3.30 -20.39
N GLY A 268 -18.88 3.37 -20.93
CA GLY A 268 -19.99 4.05 -20.25
C GLY A 268 -20.40 3.42 -18.91
N GLN A 269 -20.15 2.13 -18.71
CA GLN A 269 -20.39 1.46 -17.42
C GLN A 269 -19.30 1.78 -16.40
N VAL A 270 -18.07 2.02 -16.86
CA VAL A 270 -16.96 2.43 -16.00
C VAL A 270 -17.23 3.81 -15.39
N ASP A 271 -17.63 4.79 -16.19
CA ASP A 271 -17.92 6.13 -15.67
C ASP A 271 -19.05 6.10 -14.62
N ALA A 272 -20.14 5.38 -14.92
CA ALA A 272 -21.25 5.22 -13.97
C ALA A 272 -20.85 4.48 -12.68
N MET A 273 -19.91 3.53 -12.78
CA MET A 273 -19.34 2.86 -11.61
C MET A 273 -18.50 3.86 -10.78
N LEU A 274 -17.59 4.59 -11.41
CA LEU A 274 -16.72 5.53 -10.73
C LEU A 274 -17.55 6.66 -10.08
N ASP A 275 -18.61 7.13 -10.72
CA ASP A 275 -19.53 8.13 -10.12
C ASP A 275 -20.23 7.61 -8.86
N ARG A 276 -20.51 6.32 -8.80
CA ARG A 276 -21.14 5.65 -7.65
C ARG A 276 -20.17 5.45 -6.49
N TRP A 277 -18.91 5.17 -6.79
CA TRP A 277 -17.91 4.77 -5.80
C TRP A 277 -16.84 5.82 -5.51
N MET A 278 -16.73 6.89 -6.28
CA MET A 278 -15.71 7.94 -6.10
C MET A 278 -16.33 9.33 -6.22
N GLY A 279 -17.59 9.49 -5.78
CA GLY A 279 -18.19 10.82 -5.70
C GLY A 279 -17.49 11.66 -4.63
N TYR A 280 -17.37 12.98 -4.82
CA TYR A 280 -16.78 13.87 -3.81
C TYR A 280 -17.88 14.52 -2.96
N GLU A 281 -17.65 14.62 -1.65
CA GLU A 281 -18.44 15.39 -0.67
C GLU A 281 -17.55 16.49 -0.09
N GLU A 282 -17.88 17.74 -0.38
CA GLU A 282 -17.04 18.89 -0.08
C GLU A 282 -17.15 19.36 1.37
N GLY A 283 -16.12 20.07 1.83
CA GLY A 283 -16.17 20.84 3.08
C GLY A 283 -15.67 20.10 4.32
N CYS A 284 -15.16 18.87 4.18
CA CYS A 284 -14.54 18.13 5.27
C CYS A 284 -13.04 18.44 5.33
N THR A 285 -12.63 19.23 6.33
CA THR A 285 -11.25 19.71 6.48
C THR A 285 -10.82 19.63 7.94
N LEU A 286 -9.56 19.96 8.24
CA LEU A 286 -9.09 20.05 9.64
C LEU A 286 -9.98 20.96 10.51
N ALA A 287 -10.54 22.04 9.95
CA ALA A 287 -11.36 23.01 10.70
C ALA A 287 -12.66 22.41 11.28
N ASN A 288 -13.17 21.32 10.71
CA ASN A 288 -14.34 20.60 11.21
C ASN A 288 -14.05 19.13 11.53
N ASP A 289 -12.77 18.82 11.80
CA ASP A 289 -12.27 17.47 12.07
C ASP A 289 -12.70 16.46 11.01
N TYR A 290 -12.60 16.87 9.73
CA TYR A 290 -12.97 16.08 8.56
C TYR A 290 -14.41 15.57 8.65
N CYS A 291 -15.33 16.50 8.94
CA CYS A 291 -16.75 16.24 9.18
C CYS A 291 -17.01 15.22 10.30
N GLN A 292 -16.11 15.15 11.30
CA GLN A 292 -16.21 14.21 12.42
C GLN A 292 -16.35 12.75 11.97
N SER A 293 -15.76 12.41 10.82
CA SER A 293 -15.84 11.06 10.28
C SER A 293 -15.24 10.03 11.24
N PRO A 294 -15.88 8.87 11.47
CA PRO A 294 -15.31 7.82 12.32
C PRO A 294 -13.95 7.32 11.78
N TRP A 295 -13.72 7.44 10.47
CA TRP A 295 -12.48 7.03 9.81
C TRP A 295 -11.29 7.93 10.16
N THR A 296 -11.54 9.18 10.57
CA THR A 296 -10.49 10.11 11.03
C THR A 296 -9.73 9.54 12.23
N ALA A 297 -10.44 8.87 13.15
CA ALA A 297 -9.82 8.27 14.32
C ALA A 297 -8.90 7.11 13.94
N VAL A 298 -9.27 6.32 12.92
CA VAL A 298 -8.45 5.21 12.40
C VAL A 298 -7.22 5.76 11.66
N ALA A 299 -7.41 6.77 10.79
CA ALA A 299 -6.33 7.45 10.07
C ALA A 299 -5.26 8.07 10.99
N ARG A 300 -5.62 8.41 12.22
CA ARG A 300 -4.70 9.00 13.20
C ARG A 300 -3.97 7.99 14.07
N LYS A 301 -4.27 6.69 13.98
CA LYS A 301 -3.62 5.65 14.81
C LYS A 301 -2.14 5.51 14.44
N GLU A 302 -1.85 5.38 13.16
CA GLU A 302 -0.49 5.19 12.64
C GLU A 302 -0.25 6.08 11.41
N PRO A 303 -0.14 7.41 11.59
CA PRO A 303 0.13 8.31 10.47
C PRO A 303 1.57 8.15 9.99
N THR A 304 1.78 8.28 8.68
CA THR A 304 3.10 8.35 8.04
C THR A 304 3.95 9.44 8.69
N LYS A 305 5.22 9.13 8.95
CA LYS A 305 6.20 10.05 9.55
C LYS A 305 7.42 10.20 8.65
N PRO A 306 8.20 11.28 8.81
CA PRO A 306 9.45 11.44 8.06
C PRO A 306 10.42 10.28 8.32
N TYR A 307 11.01 9.71 7.26
CA TYR A 307 11.91 8.55 7.33
C TYR A 307 13.13 8.73 8.25
N LEU A 308 13.55 9.97 8.47
CA LEU A 308 14.74 10.32 9.28
C LEU A 308 14.40 11.27 10.43
N GLY A 309 13.14 11.30 10.87
CA GLY A 309 12.71 12.10 12.00
C GLY A 309 13.30 11.57 13.31
N CYS A 310 14.44 12.10 13.75
CA CYS A 310 14.81 12.04 15.16
C CYS A 310 13.75 12.80 15.96
N THR A 311 12.74 12.11 16.50
CA THR A 311 11.90 12.70 17.53
C THR A 311 12.79 12.95 18.73
N ALA A 312 13.25 14.19 18.91
CA ALA A 312 13.73 14.64 20.21
C ALA A 312 12.56 14.45 21.17
N ALA A 313 12.62 13.42 22.02
CA ALA A 313 11.60 13.17 23.02
C ALA A 313 11.43 14.46 23.84
N PRO A 314 10.24 15.06 23.92
CA PRO A 314 10.02 16.20 24.78
C PRO A 314 10.22 15.74 26.22
N ASP A 315 11.11 16.42 26.94
CA ASP A 315 11.30 16.35 28.39
C ASP A 315 11.73 15.01 29.01
N ALA A 316 12.46 14.16 28.29
CA ALA A 316 13.22 13.09 28.94
C ALA A 316 14.47 13.69 29.62
N VAL A 317 14.34 14.15 30.86
CA VAL A 317 15.50 14.37 31.74
C VAL A 317 16.34 13.08 31.67
N PRO A 318 17.61 13.14 31.22
CA PRO A 318 18.36 11.92 30.98
C PRO A 318 18.52 11.19 32.31
N GLN A 319 17.78 10.10 32.50
CA GLN A 319 17.91 9.17 33.64
C GLN A 319 19.31 8.52 33.69
N ILE A 320 20.20 8.87 32.76
CA ILE A 320 21.60 8.46 32.65
C ILE A 320 22.50 9.33 33.56
N LEU A 321 22.10 10.56 33.91
CA LEU A 321 22.90 11.44 34.78
C LEU A 321 23.18 10.86 36.19
N PRO A 322 22.18 10.25 36.88
CA PRO A 322 22.41 9.59 38.16
C PRO A 322 23.46 8.47 38.04
N TRP A 323 23.37 7.64 36.99
CA TRP A 323 24.27 6.50 36.76
C TRP A 323 25.70 6.93 36.40
N LEU A 324 25.85 7.99 35.62
CA LEU A 324 27.17 8.58 35.30
C LEU A 324 27.83 9.14 36.56
N LEU A 325 27.06 9.79 37.45
CA LEU A 325 27.56 10.28 38.74
C LEU A 325 27.95 9.13 39.69
N THR A 326 27.18 8.05 39.78
CA THR A 326 27.56 6.87 40.60
C THR A 326 28.84 6.22 40.09
N LEU A 327 29.00 6.10 38.77
CA LEU A 327 30.21 5.52 38.16
C LEU A 327 31.45 6.41 38.38
N LEU A 328 31.29 7.74 38.28
CA LEU A 328 32.35 8.70 38.59
C LEU A 328 32.76 8.65 40.08
N CYS A 329 31.80 8.58 41.01
CA CYS A 329 32.08 8.46 42.45
C CYS A 329 32.75 7.12 42.80
N LEU A 330 32.37 6.01 42.15
CA LEU A 330 33.00 4.70 42.34
C LEU A 330 34.42 4.65 41.74
N GLY A 331 34.65 5.32 40.61
CA GLY A 331 35.98 5.48 39.99
C GLY A 331 36.94 6.31 40.84
N TRP A 332 36.46 7.40 41.43
CA TRP A 332 37.26 8.25 42.32
C TRP A 332 37.69 7.55 43.62
N ARG A 333 36.78 6.76 44.24
CA ARG A 333 37.10 5.97 45.43
C ARG A 333 38.15 4.89 45.17
N ARG A 334 38.22 4.33 43.96
CA ARG A 334 39.25 3.36 43.57
C ARG A 334 40.62 4.00 43.34
N ARG A 335 40.68 5.21 42.76
CA ARG A 335 41.95 5.94 42.58
C ARG A 335 42.55 6.41 43.92
N ALA A 336 41.72 6.85 44.87
CA ALA A 336 42.19 7.30 46.18
C ALA A 336 42.80 6.18 47.06
N ARG A 337 42.49 4.91 46.78
CA ARG A 337 43.03 3.75 47.53
C ARG A 337 44.27 3.11 46.88
N GLY A 338 44.66 3.55 45.67
CA GLY A 338 45.74 2.93 44.90
C GLY A 338 47.10 3.63 44.94
N SER A 339 47.24 4.79 45.59
CA SER A 339 48.49 5.58 45.59
C SER A 339 49.38 5.40 46.82
N GLY A 340 49.16 4.34 47.61
CA GLY A 340 49.98 4.03 48.77
C GLY A 340 50.68 2.69 48.62
N TRP A 341 51.73 2.61 47.79
CA TRP A 341 52.81 1.63 47.92
C TRP A 341 53.93 1.93 46.90
N ARG A 342 54.97 2.64 47.35
CA ARG A 342 56.37 2.52 46.92
C ARG A 342 57.24 3.37 47.85
N GLN A 343 57.62 2.78 48.98
CA GLN A 343 58.88 3.07 49.67
C GLN A 343 59.39 1.78 50.31
N ARG A 344 60.28 1.10 49.58
CA ARG A 344 61.60 0.58 49.99
C ARG A 344 62.05 -0.50 49.01
#